data_AF-A0A259NGB7-F1
#
_entry.id   AF-A0A259NGB7-F1
#
_cell.length_a   1.000
_cell.length_b   1.000
_cell.length_c   1.000
_cell.angle_alpha   90.00
_cell.angle_beta   90.00
_cell.angle_gamma   90.00
#
_symmetry.space_group_name_H-M   'P 1'
#
loop_
_entity.id
_entity.type
_entity.pdbx_description
1 polymer ?
#
loop_
_entity_poly.entity_id
_entity_poly.type
_entity_poly.pdbx_seq_one_letter_code
_entity_poly.pdbx_strand_id
1 'polypeptide(L)'
;MSVQAVNIPSDKYPSRRTIMATTNELTQVPGAVAGFTFSPSGQLLDSDIKPGNHELDESTLEMLAHICVANLAISNMQAAGWEKSSELKGFNPVEGFTFVCLDVSVVARGNKAIVLINQHADYDKAFEALAD
;
A
#
# COMPACT_ATOMS: atom_id res chain seq x y z
N MET A 1 -14.88 -10.36 4.21
CA MET A 1 -13.65 -9.55 4.08
C MET A 1 -13.89 -8.58 2.92
N SER A 2 -14.12 -7.30 3.20
CA SER A 2 -14.32 -6.28 2.15
C SER A 2 -12.99 -5.62 1.85
N VAL A 3 -12.49 -5.75 0.63
CA VAL A 3 -11.41 -4.88 0.14
C VAL A 3 -12.03 -3.51 -0.07
N GLN A 4 -11.85 -2.61 0.89
CA GLN A 4 -12.13 -1.20 0.66
C GLN A 4 -10.92 -0.59 -0.03
N ALA A 5 -10.92 -0.62 -1.37
CA ALA A 5 -10.03 0.24 -2.13
C ALA A 5 -10.49 1.68 -1.91
N VAL A 6 -9.87 2.36 -0.94
CA VAL A 6 -10.02 3.81 -0.81
C VAL A 6 -9.30 4.41 -2.01
N ASN A 7 -10.06 4.93 -2.98
CA ASN A 7 -9.46 5.66 -4.09
C ASN A 7 -8.81 6.93 -3.50
N ILE A 8 -7.50 7.00 -3.59
CA ILE A 8 -6.75 8.19 -3.19
C ILE A 8 -6.46 9.00 -4.44
N PRO A 9 -7.04 10.20 -4.57
CA PRO A 9 -6.78 11.09 -5.69
C PRO A 9 -5.28 11.32 -5.88
N SER A 10 -4.81 11.27 -7.13
CA SER A 10 -3.40 11.44 -7.46
C SER A 10 -2.83 12.83 -7.11
N ASP A 11 -3.71 13.83 -6.93
CA ASP A 11 -3.36 15.18 -6.49
C ASP A 11 -3.18 15.29 -4.96
N LYS A 12 -3.66 14.33 -4.16
CA LYS A 12 -3.53 14.35 -2.69
C LYS A 12 -2.09 14.16 -2.24
N TYR A 13 -1.31 13.37 -2.99
CA TYR A 13 0.09 13.05 -2.66
C TYR A 13 0.99 13.20 -3.89
N PRO A 14 1.34 14.44 -4.28
CA PRO A 14 2.16 14.69 -5.46
C PRO A 14 3.57 14.15 -5.28
N SER A 15 4.14 13.58 -6.35
CA SER A 15 5.50 13.05 -6.36
C SER A 15 6.52 14.11 -5.94
N ARG A 16 7.34 13.80 -4.91
CA ARG A 16 8.47 14.64 -4.50
C ARG A 16 9.69 14.27 -5.33
N ARG A 17 10.23 15.24 -6.08
CA ARG A 17 11.53 15.07 -6.76
C ARG A 17 12.63 14.70 -5.75
N THR A 18 13.07 13.44 -5.86
CA THR A 18 14.40 12.92 -5.52
C THR A 18 14.72 12.72 -4.04
N ILE A 19 14.11 11.71 -3.39
CA ILE A 19 14.76 10.66 -2.55
C ILE A 19 13.77 9.49 -2.49
N MET A 20 14.15 8.29 -2.97
CA MET A 20 13.34 7.07 -2.79
C MET A 20 13.27 6.74 -1.30
N ALA A 21 12.08 6.71 -0.70
CA ALA A 21 11.96 6.24 0.68
C ALA A 21 12.49 4.79 0.78
N THR A 22 13.46 4.58 1.67
CA THR A 22 14.03 3.27 2.00
C THR A 22 13.05 2.46 2.84
N THR A 23 13.14 1.13 2.82
CA THR A 23 12.30 0.25 3.66
C THR A 23 12.38 0.60 5.15
N ASN A 24 13.55 1.01 5.64
CA ASN A 24 13.76 1.53 7.00
C ASN A 24 12.99 2.84 7.28
N GLU A 25 12.90 3.76 6.31
CA GLU A 25 12.11 4.99 6.48
C GLU A 25 10.61 4.68 6.54
N LEU A 26 10.15 3.69 5.77
CA LEU A 26 8.76 3.22 5.81
C LEU A 26 8.38 2.66 7.18
N THR A 27 9.31 1.97 7.86
CA THR A 27 9.04 1.47 9.21
C THR A 27 9.03 2.58 10.27
N GLN A 28 9.47 3.81 9.98
CA GLN A 28 9.35 4.93 10.93
C GLN A 28 7.93 5.54 11.00
N VAL A 29 7.02 5.14 10.11
CA VAL A 29 5.62 5.59 10.14
C VAL A 29 4.95 5.12 11.44
N PRO A 30 4.14 5.96 12.13
CA PRO A 30 3.40 5.55 13.30
C PRO A 30 2.54 4.31 13.06
N GLY A 31 2.68 3.31 13.94
CA GLY A 31 1.99 2.02 13.82
C GLY A 31 2.63 1.05 12.83
N ALA A 32 3.66 1.44 12.06
CA ALA A 32 4.34 0.55 11.14
C ALA A 32 5.15 -0.52 11.87
N VAL A 33 4.95 -1.76 11.44
CA VAL A 33 5.66 -2.95 11.90
C VAL A 33 6.49 -3.60 10.79
N ALA A 34 6.19 -3.30 9.53
CA ALA A 34 7.05 -3.68 8.41
C ALA A 34 6.91 -2.70 7.23
N GLY A 35 7.96 -2.59 6.42
CA GLY A 35 7.98 -1.87 5.16
C GLY A 35 8.68 -2.71 4.10
N PHE A 36 8.16 -2.75 2.88
CA PHE A 36 8.74 -3.60 1.83
C PHE A 36 8.55 -3.02 0.43
N THR A 37 9.40 -3.48 -0.48
CA THR A 37 9.30 -3.20 -1.91
C THR A 37 9.18 -4.50 -2.69
N PHE A 38 8.51 -4.44 -3.84
CA PHE A 38 8.22 -5.61 -4.66
C PHE A 38 8.33 -5.30 -6.14
N SER A 39 8.45 -6.35 -6.96
CA SER A 39 8.48 -6.24 -8.40
C SER A 39 7.06 -6.09 -8.99
N PRO A 40 6.92 -5.69 -10.27
CA PRO A 40 5.61 -5.69 -10.93
C PRO A 40 4.92 -7.06 -11.00
N SER A 41 5.66 -8.17 -10.83
CA SER A 41 5.10 -9.53 -10.75
C SER A 41 4.78 -9.97 -9.31
N GLY A 42 5.08 -9.13 -8.32
CA GLY A 42 4.81 -9.39 -6.90
C GLY A 42 5.92 -10.11 -6.15
N GLN A 43 7.13 -10.21 -6.74
CA GLN A 43 8.28 -10.77 -6.03
C GLN A 43 8.79 -9.76 -4.98
N LEU A 44 9.09 -10.21 -3.76
CA LEU A 44 9.71 -9.35 -2.74
C LEU A 44 11.14 -8.95 -3.18
N LEU A 45 11.48 -7.68 -3.07
CA LEU A 45 12.80 -7.15 -3.46
C LEU A 45 13.61 -6.67 -2.26
N ASP A 46 12.95 -6.03 -1.30
CA ASP A 46 13.57 -5.56 -0.07
C ASP A 46 12.52 -5.49 1.03
N SER A 47 12.92 -5.72 2.27
CA SER A 47 12.02 -5.63 3.42
C SER A 47 12.73 -5.21 4.70
N ASP A 48 12.01 -4.49 5.54
CA ASP A 48 12.39 -4.20 6.92
C ASP A 48 11.21 -4.58 7.82
N ILE A 49 11.47 -5.45 8.80
CA ILE A 49 10.48 -5.91 9.77
C ILE A 49 10.97 -5.48 11.14
N LYS A 50 10.14 -4.71 11.85
CA LYS A 50 10.47 -4.34 13.22
C LYS A 50 10.50 -5.57 14.12
N PRO A 51 11.42 -5.63 15.08
CA PRO A 51 11.41 -6.68 16.08
C PRO A 51 10.15 -6.59 16.95
N GLY A 52 9.49 -7.73 17.14
CA GLY A 52 8.39 -7.89 18.10
C GLY A 52 7.45 -9.04 17.74
N ASN A 53 6.34 -9.17 18.47
CA ASN A 53 5.41 -10.30 18.35
C ASN A 53 4.27 -9.99 17.39
N HIS A 54 4.56 -9.91 16.09
CA HIS A 54 3.60 -9.47 15.05
C HIS A 54 3.16 -10.61 14.11
N GLU A 55 3.67 -11.83 14.29
CA GLU A 55 3.52 -12.95 13.34
C GLU A 55 3.82 -12.53 11.89
N LEU A 56 4.82 -11.66 11.70
CA LEU A 56 5.30 -11.23 10.38
C LEU A 56 6.70 -11.78 10.14
N ASP A 57 6.85 -12.44 9.00
CA ASP A 57 8.14 -12.90 8.47
C ASP A 57 8.23 -12.58 6.98
N GLU A 58 9.39 -12.84 6.38
CA GLU A 58 9.65 -12.58 4.97
C GLU A 58 8.70 -13.34 4.04
N SER A 59 8.30 -14.57 4.41
CA SER A 59 7.34 -15.37 3.64
C SER A 59 5.95 -14.74 3.59
N THR A 60 5.54 -14.12 4.69
CA THR A 60 4.30 -13.35 4.79
C THR A 60 4.37 -12.10 3.92
N LEU A 61 5.52 -11.40 3.92
CA LEU A 61 5.71 -10.23 3.05
C LEU A 61 5.72 -10.58 1.56
N GLU A 62 6.31 -11.72 1.17
CA GLU A 62 6.25 -12.25 -0.21
C GLU A 62 4.79 -12.48 -0.63
N MET A 63 3.98 -13.11 0.22
CA MET A 63 2.55 -13.28 -0.04
C MET A 63 1.84 -11.92 -0.17
N LEU A 64 2.13 -10.97 0.72
CA LEU A 64 1.55 -9.63 0.68
C LEU A 64 1.94 -8.85 -0.58
N ALA A 65 3.15 -9.04 -1.11
CA ALA A 65 3.60 -8.43 -2.36
C ALA A 65 2.75 -8.91 -3.55
N HIS A 66 2.45 -10.22 -3.65
CA HIS A 66 1.51 -10.73 -4.64
C HIS A 66 0.09 -10.19 -4.45
N ILE A 67 -0.39 -10.09 -3.21
CA ILE A 67 -1.68 -9.48 -2.90
C ILE A 67 -1.72 -8.02 -3.36
N CYS A 68 -0.61 -7.28 -3.22
CA CYS A 68 -0.55 -5.88 -3.66
C CYS A 68 -0.75 -5.74 -5.17
N VAL A 69 -0.06 -6.56 -5.96
CA VAL A 69 -0.22 -6.57 -7.41
C VAL A 69 -1.64 -6.97 -7.81
N ALA A 70 -2.20 -8.01 -7.18
CA ALA A 70 -3.55 -8.48 -7.48
C ALA A 70 -4.63 -7.44 -7.14
N ASN A 71 -4.55 -6.82 -5.95
CA ASN A 71 -5.54 -5.84 -5.51
C ASN A 71 -5.46 -4.55 -6.31
N LEU A 72 -4.27 -4.12 -6.74
CA LEU A 72 -4.12 -2.96 -7.61
C LEU A 72 -4.79 -3.22 -8.97
N ALA A 73 -4.63 -4.42 -9.53
CA ALA A 73 -5.30 -4.81 -10.78
C ALA A 73 -6.83 -4.83 -10.64
N ILE A 74 -7.35 -5.40 -9.54
CA ILE A 74 -8.79 -5.40 -9.24
C ILE A 74 -9.32 -3.98 -9.07
N SER A 75 -8.57 -3.12 -8.37
CA SER A 75 -8.97 -1.72 -8.12
C SER A 75 -9.04 -0.92 -9.43
N ASN A 76 -8.05 -1.08 -10.30
CA ASN A 76 -8.07 -0.46 -11.63
C ASN A 76 -9.21 -1.00 -12.50
N MET A 77 -9.49 -2.31 -12.46
CA MET A 77 -10.65 -2.90 -13.15
C MET A 77 -11.97 -2.27 -12.66
N GLN A 78 -12.14 -2.11 -11.35
CA GLN A 78 -13.34 -1.50 -10.76
C GLN A 78 -13.45 -0.01 -11.11
N ALA A 79 -12.36 0.75 -11.00
CA ALA A 79 -12.31 2.16 -11.35
C ALA A 79 -12.66 2.39 -12.84
N ALA A 80 -12.05 1.62 -13.74
CA ALA A 80 -12.34 1.70 -15.17
C ALA A 80 -13.81 1.34 -15.49
N GLY A 81 -14.35 0.31 -14.83
CA GLY A 81 -15.77 -0.06 -14.95
C GLY A 81 -16.70 1.05 -14.48
N TRP A 82 -16.40 1.65 -13.32
CA TRP A 82 -17.17 2.73 -12.72
C TRP A 82 -17.15 4.01 -13.54
N GLU A 83 -15.98 4.44 -14.03
CA GLU A 83 -15.89 5.62 -14.88
C GLU A 83 -16.62 5.41 -16.22
N LYS A 84 -16.74 4.18 -16.71
CA LYS A 84 -17.49 3.89 -17.94
C LYS A 84 -19.00 3.90 -17.74
N SER A 85 -19.48 3.47 -16.57
CA SER A 85 -20.92 3.41 -16.26
C SER A 85 -21.46 4.69 -15.62
N SER A 86 -20.60 5.59 -15.16
CA SER A 86 -20.96 6.86 -14.51
C SER A 86 -20.45 8.10 -15.28
N GLU A 87 -20.98 9.28 -14.94
CA GLU A 87 -20.47 10.56 -15.44
C GLU A 87 -19.22 11.04 -14.67
N LEU A 88 -18.84 10.34 -13.59
CA LEU A 88 -17.72 10.70 -12.74
C LEU A 88 -16.39 10.19 -13.32
N LYS A 89 -15.32 10.97 -13.14
CA LYS A 89 -13.96 10.71 -13.65
C LYS A 89 -12.91 11.01 -12.58
N GLY A 90 -11.69 10.51 -12.78
CA GLY A 90 -10.53 10.75 -11.92
C GLY A 90 -10.23 9.62 -10.93
N PHE A 91 -10.80 8.44 -11.14
CA PHE A 91 -10.57 7.23 -10.34
C PHE A 91 -9.52 6.30 -10.97
N ASN A 92 -9.31 6.38 -12.29
CA ASN A 92 -8.33 5.57 -13.00
C ASN A 92 -7.18 6.43 -13.57
N PRO A 93 -5.90 6.03 -13.42
CA PRO A 93 -5.43 4.82 -12.75
C PRO A 93 -5.51 4.94 -11.21
N VAL A 94 -5.82 3.83 -10.55
CA VAL A 94 -5.63 3.70 -9.10
C VAL A 94 -4.14 3.49 -8.84
N GLU A 95 -3.53 4.37 -8.05
CA GLU A 95 -2.09 4.34 -7.76
C GLU A 95 -1.75 3.64 -6.45
N GLY A 96 -2.71 3.49 -5.55
CA GLY A 96 -2.53 2.88 -4.25
C GLY A 96 -3.85 2.50 -3.58
N PHE A 97 -3.77 1.70 -2.53
CA PHE A 97 -4.92 1.21 -1.78
C PHE A 97 -4.52 0.85 -0.34
N THR A 98 -5.53 0.64 0.51
CA THR A 98 -5.34 0.04 1.82
C THR A 98 -6.12 -1.27 1.89
N PHE A 99 -5.44 -2.35 2.30
CA PHE A 99 -6.05 -3.63 2.61
C PHE A 99 -6.11 -3.80 4.12
N VAL A 100 -7.32 -3.71 4.68
CA VAL A 100 -7.56 -3.75 6.13
C VAL A 100 -7.90 -5.18 6.55
N CYS A 101 -7.06 -5.78 7.39
CA CYS A 101 -7.30 -7.06 8.08
C CYS A 101 -7.82 -6.80 9.51
N LEU A 102 -7.91 -7.87 10.32
CA LEU A 102 -8.38 -7.79 11.71
C LEU A 102 -7.50 -6.86 12.56
N ASP A 103 -6.21 -7.20 12.70
CA ASP A 103 -5.30 -6.50 13.60
C ASP A 103 -4.29 -5.60 12.87
N VAL A 104 -4.07 -5.86 11.58
CA VAL A 104 -3.13 -5.12 10.73
C VAL A 104 -3.81 -4.58 9.48
N SER A 105 -3.20 -3.55 8.89
CA SER A 105 -3.52 -3.03 7.57
C SER A 105 -2.28 -3.00 6.71
N VAL A 106 -2.44 -3.23 5.41
CA VAL A 106 -1.39 -3.04 4.41
C VAL A 106 -1.73 -1.83 3.57
N VAL A 107 -0.87 -0.83 3.57
CA VAL A 107 -0.99 0.36 2.71
C VAL A 107 0.01 0.21 1.59
N ALA A 108 -0.44 0.24 0.34
CA ALA A 108 0.41 0.08 -0.83
C ALA A 108 0.22 1.23 -1.82
N ARG A 109 1.31 1.68 -2.43
CA ARG A 109 1.32 2.63 -3.55
C ARG A 109 2.50 2.33 -4.46
N GLY A 110 2.26 2.30 -5.76
CA GLY A 110 3.28 1.87 -6.72
C GLY A 110 3.80 0.46 -6.39
N ASN A 111 5.11 0.34 -6.15
CA ASN A 111 5.78 -0.93 -5.87
C ASN A 111 6.29 -1.04 -4.41
N LYS A 112 5.70 -0.25 -3.51
CA LYS A 112 6.05 -0.19 -2.09
C LYS A 112 4.82 -0.41 -1.21
N ALA A 113 5.03 -0.93 -0.03
CA ALA A 113 3.98 -1.12 0.95
C ALA A 113 4.47 -1.03 2.40
N ILE A 114 3.54 -0.70 3.29
CA ILE A 114 3.73 -0.60 4.75
C ILE A 114 2.68 -1.48 5.42
N VAL A 115 3.10 -2.27 6.40
CA VAL A 115 2.20 -3.00 7.29
C VAL A 115 2.07 -2.22 8.60
N LEU A 116 0.84 -1.87 8.96
CA LEU A 116 0.47 -1.07 10.14
C LEU A 116 -0.35 -1.90 11.12
N ILE A 117 -0.14 -1.73 12.42
CA ILE A 117 -1.07 -2.19 13.46
C ILE A 117 -2.26 -1.24 13.50
N ASN A 118 -3.48 -1.76 13.32
CA ASN A 118 -4.70 -0.98 13.15
C ASN A 118 -4.94 0.04 14.28
N GLN A 119 -4.67 -0.34 15.53
CA GLN A 119 -4.87 0.52 16.70
C GLN A 119 -3.98 1.78 16.69
N HIS A 120 -2.88 1.76 15.94
CA HIS A 120 -1.89 2.83 15.88
C HIS A 120 -1.68 3.37 14.46
N ALA A 121 -2.50 2.94 13.50
CA ALA A 121 -2.33 3.25 12.09
C ALA A 121 -2.60 4.73 11.81
N ASP A 122 -1.61 5.40 11.21
CA ASP A 122 -1.76 6.71 10.60
C ASP A 122 -1.73 6.55 9.07
N TYR A 123 -2.90 6.34 8.47
CA TYR A 123 -3.01 6.04 7.04
C TYR A 123 -2.56 7.22 6.16
N ASP A 124 -2.85 8.46 6.57
CA ASP A 124 -2.43 9.63 5.80
C ASP A 124 -0.89 9.72 5.78
N LYS A 125 -0.23 9.55 6.94
CA LYS A 125 1.25 9.49 6.96
C LYS A 125 1.83 8.30 6.22
N ALA A 126 1.15 7.16 6.21
CA ALA A 126 1.59 6.02 5.42
C ALA A 126 1.57 6.34 3.92
N PHE A 127 0.52 6.99 3.43
CA PHE A 127 0.49 7.42 2.03
C PHE A 127 1.47 8.55 1.73
N GLU A 128 1.71 9.49 2.66
CA GLU A 128 2.77 10.50 2.52
C GLU A 128 4.17 9.86 2.43
N ALA A 129 4.44 8.83 3.23
CA ALA A 129 5.72 8.12 3.20
C ALA A 129 5.91 7.29 1.92
N LEU A 130 4.80 6.85 1.31
CA LEU A 130 4.78 6.16 0.02
C LEU A 130 4.68 7.13 -1.17
N ALA A 131 4.57 8.43 -0.90
CA ALA A 131 4.51 9.48 -1.91
C ALA A 131 5.91 9.82 -2.43
N ASP A 132 6.50 8.90 -3.20
CA ASP A 132 7.57 9.23 -4.14
C ASP A 132 7.02 10.12 -5.27
#